data_AF-A0AA35U003-F1
#
_entry.id   AF-A0AA35U003-F1
#
_cell.length_a   1.000
_cell.length_b   1.000
_cell.length_c   1.000
_cell.angle_alpha   90.00
_cell.angle_beta   90.00
_cell.angle_gamma   90.00
#
_symmetry.space_group_name_H-M   'P 1'
#
loop_
_entity.id
_entity.type
_entity.pdbx_description
1 polymer ?
#
loop_
_entity_poly.entity_id
_entity_poly.type
_entity_poly.pdbx_seq_one_letter_code
_entity_poly.pdbx_strand_id
1 'polypeptide(L)'
;MDAILPIKDDDAAIQKFGISFAVNMCKELLNSGLVNGLHFYTLNREVATISILTELGMWCDDPLSLKTLPWKAPASHKRCAEDVRPIFWAQRPKSYIHRY
;
A
#
# COMPACT_ATOMS: atom_id res chain seq x y z
N MET A 1 -8.26 -21.74 16.47
CA MET A 1 -9.07 -22.21 15.31
C MET A 1 -10.56 -22.15 15.60
N ASP A 2 -10.98 -22.18 16.87
CA ASP A 2 -12.40 -22.26 17.26
C ASP A 2 -13.23 -21.03 16.87
N ALA A 3 -12.60 -19.86 16.66
CA ALA A 3 -13.30 -18.64 16.27
C ALA A 3 -13.71 -18.59 14.77
N ILE A 4 -13.07 -19.38 13.91
CA ILE A 4 -13.32 -19.36 12.45
C ILE A 4 -14.34 -20.43 12.06
N LEU A 5 -14.41 -21.54 12.80
CA LEU A 5 -15.33 -22.65 12.52
C LEU A 5 -16.81 -22.23 12.41
N PRO A 6 -17.35 -21.31 13.24
CA PRO A 6 -18.74 -20.88 13.15
C PRO A 6 -19.06 -20.02 11.93
N ILE A 7 -18.05 -19.36 11.34
CA ILE A 7 -18.19 -18.42 10.22
C ILE A 7 -17.59 -18.98 8.92
N LYS A 8 -17.25 -20.26 8.89
CA LYS A 8 -16.46 -20.89 7.80
C LYS A 8 -17.06 -20.73 6.39
N ASP A 9 -18.38 -20.58 6.31
CA ASP A 9 -19.12 -20.50 5.04
C ASP A 9 -19.47 -19.05 4.66
N ASP A 10 -19.06 -18.06 5.48
CA ASP A 10 -19.24 -16.63 5.24
C ASP A 10 -17.88 -15.95 5.01
N ASP A 11 -17.48 -15.86 3.75
CA ASP A 11 -16.23 -15.23 3.33
C ASP A 11 -16.09 -13.79 3.81
N ALA A 12 -17.19 -13.04 3.90
CA ALA A 12 -17.17 -11.65 4.34
C ALA A 12 -16.91 -11.56 5.85
N ALA A 13 -17.55 -12.43 6.65
CA ALA A 13 -17.30 -12.53 8.07
C ALA A 13 -15.85 -12.98 8.36
N ILE A 14 -15.33 -13.96 7.61
CA ILE A 14 -13.94 -14.43 7.73
C ILE A 14 -12.97 -13.30 7.40
N GLN A 15 -13.20 -12.54 6.32
CA GLN A 15 -12.37 -11.42 5.94
C GLN A 15 -12.35 -10.35 7.04
N LYS A 16 -13.52 -9.95 7.56
CA LYS A 16 -13.61 -8.94 8.62
C LYS A 16 -12.90 -9.37 9.90
N PHE A 17 -13.07 -10.65 10.29
CA PHE A 17 -12.35 -11.22 11.43
C PHE A 17 -10.84 -11.23 11.19
N GLY A 18 -10.40 -11.63 10.00
CA GLY A 18 -8.98 -11.64 9.65
C GLY A 18 -8.34 -10.25 9.69
N ILE A 19 -9.05 -9.23 9.20
CA ILE A 19 -8.62 -7.83 9.25
C ILE A 19 -8.46 -7.37 10.70
N SER A 20 -9.50 -7.54 11.54
CA SER A 20 -9.44 -7.07 12.94
C SER A 20 -8.37 -7.80 13.74
N PHE A 21 -8.20 -9.10 13.52
CA PHE A 21 -7.14 -9.90 14.13
C PHE A 21 -5.75 -9.40 13.72
N ALA A 22 -5.54 -9.17 12.43
CA ALA A 22 -4.26 -8.67 11.91
C ALA A 22 -3.95 -7.25 12.41
N VAL A 23 -4.95 -6.36 12.48
CA VAL A 23 -4.79 -5.00 13.02
C VAL A 23 -4.32 -5.04 14.47
N ASN A 24 -4.94 -5.86 15.32
CA ASN A 24 -4.55 -5.97 16.72
C ASN A 24 -3.12 -6.50 16.87
N MET A 25 -2.78 -7.56 16.13
CA MET A 25 -1.41 -8.10 16.11
C MET A 25 -0.39 -7.06 15.64
N CYS A 26 -0.69 -6.30 14.58
CA CYS A 26 0.19 -5.25 14.07
C CYS A 26 0.36 -4.11 15.09
N LYS A 27 -0.71 -3.71 15.79
CA LYS A 27 -0.64 -2.69 16.85
C LYS A 27 0.25 -3.15 17.99
N GLU A 28 0.12 -4.39 18.45
CA GLU A 28 0.99 -4.96 19.49
C GLU A 28 2.46 -4.95 19.08
N LEU A 29 2.76 -5.38 17.84
CA LEU A 29 4.11 -5.39 17.30
C LEU A 29 4.71 -3.98 17.18
N LEU A 30 3.96 -3.01 16.64
CA LEU A 30 4.42 -1.63 16.50
C LEU A 30 4.61 -0.94 17.86
N ASN A 31 3.70 -1.17 18.82
CA ASN A 31 3.78 -0.61 20.16
C ASN A 31 4.92 -1.19 21.00
N SER A 32 5.48 -2.35 20.62
CA SER A 32 6.64 -2.93 21.30
C SER A 32 7.90 -2.07 21.21
N GLY A 33 8.00 -1.18 20.21
CA GLY A 33 9.18 -0.36 19.95
C GLY A 33 10.39 -1.15 19.40
N LEU A 34 10.29 -2.47 19.23
CA LEU A 34 11.34 -3.32 18.68
C LEU A 34 11.24 -3.49 17.16
N VAL A 35 10.07 -3.24 16.60
CA VAL A 35 9.73 -3.49 15.19
C VAL A 35 9.75 -2.18 14.42
N ASN A 36 10.55 -2.12 13.35
CA ASN A 36 10.71 -0.92 12.52
C ASN A 36 9.78 -0.87 11.29
N GLY A 37 9.01 -1.94 11.04
CA GLY A 37 8.12 -2.00 9.88
C GLY A 37 7.38 -3.33 9.78
N LEU A 38 6.39 -3.37 8.89
CA LEU A 38 5.53 -4.52 8.64
C LEU A 38 5.59 -4.95 7.17
N HIS A 39 5.68 -6.25 6.92
CA HIS A 39 5.67 -6.83 5.58
C HIS A 39 4.43 -7.72 5.42
N PHE A 40 3.57 -7.39 4.45
CA PHE A 40 2.30 -8.08 4.22
C PHE A 40 2.40 -9.05 3.05
N TYR A 41 1.94 -10.29 3.26
CA TYR A 41 1.66 -11.24 2.19
C TYR A 41 0.26 -10.97 1.61
N THR A 42 0.21 -10.24 0.50
CA THR A 42 -1.06 -9.76 -0.07
C THR A 42 -1.82 -10.81 -0.87
N LEU A 43 -1.15 -11.89 -1.31
CA LEU A 43 -1.73 -12.91 -2.20
C LEU A 43 -2.41 -12.31 -3.46
N ASN A 44 -1.85 -11.20 -3.97
CA ASN A 44 -2.41 -10.40 -5.08
C ASN A 44 -3.84 -9.87 -4.83
N ARG A 45 -4.23 -9.68 -3.56
CA ARG A 45 -5.51 -9.08 -3.15
C ARG A 45 -5.26 -7.79 -2.37
N GLU A 46 -5.91 -6.71 -2.78
CA GLU A 46 -5.66 -5.39 -2.20
C GLU A 46 -6.53 -5.08 -0.98
N VAL A 47 -7.81 -5.47 -1.01
CA VAL A 47 -8.84 -5.00 -0.06
C VAL A 47 -8.42 -5.20 1.40
N ALA A 48 -8.08 -6.43 1.79
CA ALA A 48 -7.73 -6.73 3.18
C ALA A 48 -6.48 -5.96 3.66
N THR A 49 -5.44 -5.87 2.81
CA THR A 49 -4.18 -5.21 3.17
C THR A 49 -4.38 -3.70 3.31
N ILE A 50 -5.13 -3.09 2.39
CA ILE A 50 -5.45 -1.66 2.47
C ILE A 50 -6.26 -1.38 3.74
N SER A 51 -7.32 -2.16 4.01
CA SER A 51 -8.12 -1.99 5.23
C SER A 51 -7.28 -2.05 6.51
N ILE A 52 -6.34 -3.01 6.60
CA ILE A 52 -5.44 -3.10 7.75
C ILE A 52 -4.55 -1.84 7.85
N LEU A 53 -3.94 -1.40 6.75
CA LEU A 53 -3.07 -0.21 6.75
C LEU A 53 -3.85 1.07 7.10
N THR A 54 -5.10 1.20 6.63
CA THR A 54 -5.99 2.31 6.97
C THR A 54 -6.34 2.31 8.46
N GLU A 55 -6.72 1.16 9.03
CA GLU A 55 -7.01 1.05 10.47
C GLU A 55 -5.77 1.25 11.38
N LEU A 56 -4.58 1.00 10.85
CA LEU A 56 -3.31 1.31 11.51
C LEU A 56 -2.90 2.79 11.38
N GLY A 57 -3.61 3.59 10.58
CA GLY A 57 -3.26 5.00 10.32
C GLY A 57 -1.98 5.18 9.50
N MET A 58 -1.54 4.14 8.78
CA MET A 58 -0.32 4.16 7.96
C MET A 58 -0.62 4.27 6.46
N TRP A 59 -1.90 4.30 6.09
CA TRP A 59 -2.33 4.52 4.72
C TRP A 59 -2.46 6.02 4.43
N CYS A 60 -1.97 6.46 3.28
CA CYS A 60 -2.10 7.85 2.83
C CYS A 60 -3.33 7.98 1.91
N ASP A 61 -4.38 8.62 2.39
CA ASP A 61 -5.62 8.83 1.62
C ASP A 61 -5.49 9.92 0.55
N ASP A 62 -4.56 10.87 0.72
CA ASP A 62 -4.25 11.90 -0.27
C ASP A 62 -2.78 11.82 -0.74
N PRO A 63 -2.47 10.89 -1.65
CA PRO A 63 -1.13 10.80 -2.22
C PRO A 63 -0.80 11.96 -3.17
N LEU A 64 -1.77 12.80 -3.56
CA LEU A 64 -1.51 13.97 -4.40
C LEU A 64 -0.80 15.08 -3.62
N SER A 65 -1.12 15.23 -2.33
CA SER A 65 -0.45 16.17 -1.42
C SER A 65 1.07 15.93 -1.34
N LEU A 66 1.52 14.68 -1.54
CA LEU A 66 2.93 14.29 -1.49
C LEU A 66 3.67 14.46 -2.84
N LYS A 67 2.97 14.82 -3.92
CA LYS A 67 3.61 14.99 -5.23
C LYS A 67 4.42 16.27 -5.28
N THR A 68 5.74 16.11 -5.44
CA THR A 68 6.67 17.23 -5.65
C THR A 68 6.72 17.72 -7.09
N LEU A 69 6.38 16.86 -8.05
CA LEU A 69 6.39 17.16 -9.48
C LEU A 69 5.01 16.89 -10.11
N PRO A 70 4.65 17.56 -11.22
CA PRO A 70 3.40 17.32 -11.93
C PRO A 70 3.26 15.90 -12.52
N TRP A 71 4.37 15.16 -12.60
CA TRP A 71 4.44 13.77 -13.05
C TRP A 71 5.06 12.86 -11.99
N LYS A 72 4.81 11.55 -12.13
CA LYS A 72 5.43 10.54 -11.25
C LYS A 72 6.94 10.50 -11.48
N ALA A 73 7.70 10.71 -10.39
CA ALA A 73 9.15 10.56 -10.39
C ALA A 73 9.53 9.10 -10.70
N PRO A 74 10.55 8.86 -11.53
CA PRO A 74 11.00 7.52 -11.85
C PRO A 74 11.78 6.92 -10.68
N ALA A 75 11.61 5.62 -10.41
CA ALA A 75 12.41 4.90 -9.41
C ALA A 75 13.82 4.51 -9.92
N SER A 76 14.14 4.84 -11.18
CA SER A 76 15.44 4.53 -11.79
C SER A 76 16.52 5.45 -11.26
N HIS A 77 17.60 4.88 -10.73
CA HIS A 77 18.74 5.65 -10.21
C HIS A 77 19.35 6.59 -11.27
N LYS A 78 19.39 6.18 -12.54
CA LYS A 78 19.92 7.02 -13.64
C LYS A 78 19.11 8.31 -13.87
N ARG A 79 17.88 8.35 -13.37
CA ARG A 79 16.91 9.44 -13.59
C ARG A 79 16.46 10.10 -12.29
N CYS A 80 17.16 9.85 -11.18
CA CYS A 80 16.79 10.41 -9.89
C CYS A 80 16.88 11.95 -9.86
N ALA A 81 17.73 12.53 -10.73
CA ALA A 81 17.92 13.97 -10.87
C ALA A 81 17.01 14.61 -11.94
N GLU A 82 16.08 13.86 -12.53
CA GLU A 82 15.21 14.37 -13.58
C GLU A 82 14.04 15.20 -13.02
N ASP A 83 14.08 16.50 -13.25
CA ASP A 83 13.13 17.49 -12.73
C ASP A 83 12.30 18.19 -13.82
N VAL A 84 12.65 18.03 -15.10
CA VAL A 84 11.96 18.64 -16.24
C VAL A 84 11.65 17.60 -17.33
N ARG A 85 10.43 17.64 -17.87
CA ARG A 85 9.96 16.79 -18.99
C ARG A 85 9.24 17.62 -20.05
N PRO A 86 9.38 17.27 -21.35
CA PRO A 86 8.56 17.90 -22.37
C PRO A 86 7.08 17.53 -22.22
N ILE A 87 6.20 18.52 -22.38
CA ILE A 87 4.76 18.38 -22.12
C ILE A 87 4.05 17.38 -23.06
N PHE A 88 4.59 17.11 -24.25
CA PHE A 88 3.98 16.23 -25.26
C PHE A 88 3.75 14.79 -24.76
N TRP A 89 4.45 14.36 -23.71
CA TRP A 89 4.31 13.05 -23.09
C TRP A 89 3.54 13.03 -21.78
N ALA A 90 2.89 14.14 -21.38
CA ALA A 90 2.15 14.22 -20.12
C ALA A 90 1.11 13.10 -19.96
N GLN A 91 0.41 12.74 -21.05
CA GLN A 91 -0.57 11.65 -21.06
C GLN A 91 0.03 10.27 -21.37
N ARG A 92 1.30 10.20 -21.76
CA ARG A 92 1.99 8.95 -22.16
C ARG A 92 3.36 8.80 -21.46
N PRO A 93 3.42 8.82 -20.12
CA PRO A 93 4.69 8.79 -19.38
C PRO A 93 5.49 7.51 -19.61
N LYS A 94 4.82 6.37 -19.78
CA LYS A 94 5.48 5.08 -20.09
C LYS A 94 6.23 5.12 -21.43
N SER A 95 5.67 5.79 -22.45
CA SER A 95 6.31 5.94 -23.77
C SER A 95 7.54 6.81 -23.69
N TYR A 96 7.49 7.89 -22.90
CA TYR A 96 8.65 8.74 -22.65
C TYR A 96 9.78 7.96 -21.96
N ILE A 97 9.46 7.19 -20.92
CA ILE A 97 10.45 6.37 -20.21
C ILE A 97 11.05 5.26 -21.09
N HIS A 98 10.28 4.74 -22.05
CA HIS A 98 10.78 3.73 -22.97
C HIS A 98 11.75 4.30 -24.02
N ARG A 99 11.59 5.58 -24.40
CA ARG A 99 12.39 6.26 -25.43
C ARG A 99 13.67 6.91 -24.88
N TYR A 100 13.67 7.31 -23.62
CA TYR A 100 14.74 8.02 -22.93
C TYR A 100 15.00 7.39 -21.56
#